data_AF-A0A0N1NYW7-F1
#
_entry.id   AF-A0A0N1NYW7-F1
#
_cell.length_a   1.000
_cell.length_b   1.000
_cell.length_c   1.000
_cell.angle_alpha   90.00
_cell.angle_beta   90.00
_cell.angle_gamma   90.00
#
_symmetry.space_group_name_H-M   'P 1'
#
loop_
_entity.id
_entity.type
_entity.pdbx_description
1 polymer ?
#
loop_
_entity_poly.entity_id
_entity_poly.type
_entity_poly.pdbx_seq_one_letter_code
_entity_poly.pdbx_strand_id
1 'polypeptide(L)'
;MDGTYNYKNLDTPLEKPFTALTQRRWLYDRCEEDVFKLLIDTHRFRLNDNYTFLGEAPYYVLGDPSPNRGATEFRTFLKQAFYHPDNKGLLPSWFTKAKINECMAFARRTPSHHYNTMPEKSDILDYYGDPRMPMQLRMFAEQVLHRSPYGESGDAMMAFQAKLEREYSPGSGKVASMLNMDTSQSRGG
;
A
#
# COMPACT_ATOMS: atom_id res chain seq x y z
N MET A 1 -24.53 -12.38 4.42
CA MET A 1 -23.63 -11.88 3.37
C MET A 1 -22.27 -11.80 4.02
N ASP A 2 -21.32 -12.57 3.49
CA ASP A 2 -19.99 -12.72 4.07
C ASP A 2 -19.23 -11.39 4.00
N GLY A 3 -18.31 -11.15 4.93
CA GLY A 3 -17.61 -9.87 5.11
C GLY A 3 -16.55 -9.59 4.05
N THR A 4 -16.81 -9.99 2.81
CA THR A 4 -15.88 -10.07 1.69
C THR A 4 -15.81 -8.74 0.98
N TYR A 5 -14.66 -8.07 1.06
CA TYR A 5 -14.42 -6.84 0.32
C TYR A 5 -13.94 -7.16 -1.09
N ASN A 6 -14.75 -6.78 -2.07
CA ASN A 6 -14.42 -6.95 -3.47
C ASN A 6 -13.77 -5.66 -3.98
N TYR A 7 -12.46 -5.71 -4.20
CA TYR A 7 -11.73 -4.56 -4.75
C TYR A 7 -11.85 -4.56 -6.26
N LYS A 8 -12.02 -3.38 -6.84
CA LYS A 8 -11.89 -3.22 -8.28
C LYS A 8 -10.46 -3.58 -8.69
N ASN A 9 -10.31 -4.34 -9.78
CA ASN A 9 -9.03 -4.76 -10.37
C ASN A 9 -8.12 -5.68 -9.52
N LEU A 10 -8.65 -6.27 -8.45
CA LEU A 10 -8.03 -7.42 -7.77
C LEU A 10 -8.91 -8.65 -7.95
N ASP A 11 -8.30 -9.77 -8.33
CA ASP A 11 -9.04 -11.02 -8.58
C ASP A 11 -9.43 -11.71 -7.26
N THR A 12 -8.62 -11.50 -6.23
CA THR A 12 -8.82 -12.12 -4.92
C THR A 12 -9.45 -11.13 -3.95
N PRO A 13 -10.67 -11.38 -3.47
CA PRO A 13 -11.22 -10.57 -2.40
C PRO A 13 -10.45 -10.81 -1.09
N LEU A 14 -10.45 -9.82 -0.20
CA LEU A 14 -9.85 -9.96 1.12
C LEU A 14 -10.89 -9.60 2.18
N GLU A 15 -11.19 -10.56 3.05
CA GLU A 15 -11.95 -10.30 4.26
C GLU A 15 -11.06 -9.60 5.29
N LYS A 16 -11.56 -8.52 5.89
CA LYS A 16 -10.93 -7.82 7.03
C LYS A 16 -9.46 -7.42 6.78
N PRO A 17 -9.20 -6.52 5.81
CA PRO A 17 -7.84 -6.11 5.45
C PRO A 17 -6.97 -5.62 6.62
N PHE A 18 -7.52 -4.91 7.61
CA PHE A 18 -6.72 -4.39 8.74
C PHE A 18 -6.35 -5.47 9.75
N THR A 19 -7.21 -6.45 9.91
CA THR A 19 -6.91 -7.68 10.65
C THR A 19 -5.80 -8.44 9.94
N ALA A 20 -5.86 -8.58 8.62
CA ALA A 20 -4.81 -9.22 7.83
C ALA A 20 -3.49 -8.46 7.91
N LEU A 21 -3.50 -7.12 7.87
CA LEU A 21 -2.31 -6.28 8.08
C LEU A 21 -1.69 -6.52 9.46
N THR A 22 -2.51 -6.51 10.52
CA THR A 22 -2.04 -6.77 11.89
C THR A 22 -1.42 -8.17 12.01
N GLN A 23 -1.99 -9.16 11.33
CA GLN A 23 -1.49 -10.53 11.28
C GLN A 23 -0.34 -10.72 10.29
N ARG A 24 0.08 -9.66 9.58
CA ARG A 24 1.12 -9.67 8.54
C ARG A 24 0.75 -10.53 7.32
N ARG A 25 -0.53 -10.85 7.16
CA ARG A 25 -1.09 -11.71 6.11
C ARG A 25 -1.81 -10.96 5.00
N TRP A 26 -1.65 -9.64 4.91
CA TRP A 26 -2.41 -8.82 3.94
C TRP A 26 -2.19 -9.19 2.47
N LEU A 27 -1.01 -9.72 2.12
CA LEU A 27 -0.70 -10.23 0.78
C LEU A 27 -0.96 -11.74 0.62
N TYR A 28 -1.33 -12.44 1.70
CA TYR A 28 -1.53 -13.88 1.68
C TYR A 28 -2.84 -14.23 0.99
N ASP A 29 -2.90 -15.46 0.48
CA ASP A 29 -4.09 -16.05 -0.13
C ASP A 29 -4.58 -15.28 -1.39
N ARG A 30 -3.73 -14.42 -1.96
CA ARG A 30 -3.93 -13.68 -3.21
C ARG A 30 -3.21 -14.33 -4.39
N CYS A 31 -3.72 -14.09 -5.60
CA CYS A 31 -3.02 -14.44 -6.82
C CYS A 31 -1.71 -13.62 -6.97
N GLU A 32 -0.78 -14.14 -7.77
CA GLU A 32 0.53 -13.51 -7.95
C GLU A 32 0.43 -12.08 -8.52
N GLU A 33 -0.49 -11.88 -9.46
CA GLU A 33 -0.68 -10.59 -10.10
C GLU A 33 -1.18 -9.53 -9.10
N ASP A 34 -2.14 -9.88 -8.24
CA ASP A 34 -2.64 -9.00 -7.18
C ASP A 34 -1.51 -8.60 -6.23
N VAL A 35 -0.67 -9.54 -5.83
CA VAL A 35 0.49 -9.27 -4.96
C VAL A 35 1.47 -8.33 -5.64
N PHE A 36 1.73 -8.50 -6.94
CA PHE A 36 2.60 -7.58 -7.68
C PHE A 36 2.01 -6.18 -7.76
N LYS A 37 0.72 -6.06 -8.13
CA LYS A 37 0.02 -4.77 -8.17
C LYS A 37 0.12 -4.03 -6.82
N LEU A 38 -0.23 -4.71 -5.73
CA LEU A 38 -0.21 -4.13 -4.38
C LEU A 38 1.20 -3.75 -3.92
N LEU A 39 2.23 -4.56 -4.21
CA LEU A 39 3.62 -4.22 -3.87
C LEU A 39 4.10 -2.97 -4.61
N ILE A 40 3.77 -2.87 -5.89
CA ILE A 40 4.12 -1.72 -6.72
C ILE A 40 3.40 -0.47 -6.24
N ASP A 41 2.09 -0.58 -6.02
CA ASP A 41 1.26 0.55 -5.59
C ASP A 41 1.63 1.02 -4.19
N THR A 42 2.02 0.10 -3.30
CA THR A 42 2.58 0.43 -1.99
C THR A 42 3.82 1.33 -2.14
N HIS A 43 4.75 0.93 -3.02
CA HIS A 43 6.00 1.68 -3.20
C HIS A 43 5.76 3.07 -3.78
N ARG A 44 5.05 3.19 -4.91
CA ARG A 44 4.80 4.49 -5.56
C ARG A 44 3.94 5.42 -4.71
N PHE A 45 2.98 4.88 -3.95
CA PHE A 45 2.10 5.70 -3.13
C PHE A 45 2.87 6.21 -1.92
N ARG A 46 3.83 5.43 -1.41
CA ARG A 46 4.77 5.90 -0.41
C ARG A 46 5.64 7.05 -0.91
N LEU A 47 6.02 7.06 -2.19
CA LEU A 47 6.75 8.20 -2.76
C LEU A 47 5.88 9.46 -2.81
N ASN A 48 4.59 9.33 -3.12
CA ASN A 48 3.64 10.43 -3.04
C ASN A 48 3.49 10.97 -1.60
N ASP A 49 3.39 10.08 -0.61
CA ASP A 49 3.30 10.47 0.80
C ASP A 49 4.60 11.16 1.27
N ASN A 50 5.77 10.64 0.90
CA ASN A 50 7.05 11.28 1.22
C ASN A 50 7.14 12.69 0.61
N TYR A 51 6.71 12.87 -0.63
CA TYR A 51 6.66 14.20 -1.26
C TYR A 51 5.67 15.13 -0.54
N THR A 52 4.47 14.64 -0.26
CA THR A 52 3.37 15.45 0.32
C THR A 52 3.64 15.85 1.77
N PHE A 53 4.16 14.93 2.59
CA PHE A 53 4.28 15.12 4.04
C PHE A 53 5.69 15.48 4.50
N LEU A 54 6.72 15.05 3.77
CA LEU A 54 8.13 15.30 4.14
C LEU A 54 8.84 16.27 3.18
N GLY A 55 8.20 16.66 2.07
CA GLY A 55 8.84 17.44 1.00
C GLY A 55 9.93 16.65 0.26
N GLU A 56 10.02 15.33 0.48
CA GLU A 56 11.02 14.44 -0.12
C GLU A 56 10.54 14.04 -1.53
N ALA A 57 10.83 14.86 -2.54
CA ALA A 57 10.51 14.54 -3.92
C ALA A 57 11.44 13.44 -4.47
N PRO A 58 10.92 12.35 -5.05
CA PRO A 58 11.77 11.40 -5.75
C PRO A 58 12.44 12.07 -6.95
N TYR A 59 13.76 11.91 -7.06
CA TYR A 59 14.58 12.61 -8.06
C TYR A 59 14.12 12.39 -9.52
N TYR A 60 13.55 11.22 -9.84
CA TYR A 60 13.06 10.93 -11.19
C TYR A 60 11.80 11.73 -11.56
N VAL A 61 11.05 12.26 -10.58
CA VAL A 61 9.89 13.14 -10.82
C VAL A 61 10.33 14.59 -11.04
N LEU A 62 11.52 14.98 -10.57
CA LEU A 62 12.09 16.31 -10.76
C LEU A 62 12.73 16.51 -12.15
N GLY A 63 12.46 15.63 -13.12
CA GLY A 63 13.02 15.69 -14.46
C GLY A 63 14.47 15.21 -14.56
N ASP A 64 14.98 14.47 -13.58
CA ASP A 64 16.29 13.78 -13.71
C ASP A 64 16.17 12.73 -14.83
N PRO A 65 16.94 12.86 -15.93
CA PRO A 65 16.86 11.99 -17.09
C PRO A 65 17.39 10.57 -16.83
N SER A 66 17.84 10.23 -15.62
CA SER A 66 18.33 8.89 -15.29
C SER A 66 17.21 7.84 -15.33
N PRO A 67 17.11 7.01 -16.39
CA PRO A 67 15.96 6.15 -16.64
C PRO A 67 15.83 4.98 -15.64
N ASN A 68 16.81 4.80 -14.75
CA ASN A 68 16.95 3.61 -13.90
C ASN A 68 16.80 3.88 -12.39
N ARG A 69 16.53 5.13 -11.95
CA ARG A 69 16.40 5.42 -10.51
C ARG A 69 15.16 4.79 -9.89
N GLY A 70 13.97 4.97 -10.47
CA GLY A 70 12.75 4.32 -9.95
C GLY A 70 12.86 2.79 -9.95
N ALA A 71 13.55 2.21 -10.95
CA ALA A 71 13.84 0.78 -10.95
C ALA A 71 14.76 0.36 -9.77
N THR A 72 15.69 1.23 -9.37
CA THR A 72 16.62 0.98 -8.27
C THR A 72 15.91 1.11 -6.92
N GLU A 73 15.09 2.15 -6.76
CA GLU A 73 14.28 2.38 -5.54
C GLU A 73 13.26 1.27 -5.34
N PHE A 74 12.52 0.89 -6.38
CA PHE A 74 11.55 -0.20 -6.29
C PHE A 74 12.22 -1.55 -6.00
N ARG A 75 13.37 -1.83 -6.64
CA ARG A 75 14.16 -3.04 -6.33
C ARG A 75 14.63 -3.04 -4.87
N THR A 76 14.99 -1.88 -4.33
CA THR A 76 15.42 -1.74 -2.93
C THR A 76 14.26 -1.99 -1.99
N PHE A 77 13.07 -1.46 -2.29
CA PHE A 77 11.83 -1.76 -1.56
C PHE A 77 11.52 -3.26 -1.54
N LEU A 78 11.56 -3.94 -2.69
CA LEU A 78 11.32 -5.39 -2.76
C LEU A 78 12.37 -6.21 -1.98
N LYS A 79 13.65 -5.80 -2.05
CA LYS A 79 14.71 -6.44 -1.25
C LYS A 79 14.48 -6.23 0.24
N GLN A 80 14.06 -5.04 0.65
CA GLN A 80 13.73 -4.76 2.04
C GLN A 80 12.56 -5.66 2.49
N ALA A 81 11.48 -5.73 1.72
CA ALA A 81 10.32 -6.59 2.02
C ALA A 81 10.72 -8.07 2.14
N PHE A 82 11.65 -8.55 1.30
CA PHE A 82 12.02 -9.96 1.24
C PHE A 82 13.14 -10.38 2.21
N TYR A 83 14.19 -9.57 2.38
CA TYR A 83 15.39 -9.95 3.10
C TYR A 83 15.45 -9.44 4.54
N HIS A 84 14.70 -8.39 4.89
CA HIS A 84 14.81 -7.80 6.23
C HIS A 84 14.25 -8.76 7.29
N PRO A 85 14.97 -9.02 8.41
CA PRO A 85 14.52 -9.94 9.46
C PRO A 85 13.14 -9.56 10.02
N ASP A 86 12.91 -8.26 10.24
CA ASP A 86 11.64 -7.75 10.77
C ASP A 86 10.50 -7.77 9.74
N ASN A 87 10.76 -8.18 8.49
CA ASN A 87 9.78 -8.35 7.43
C ASN A 87 9.36 -9.81 7.24
N LYS A 88 9.86 -10.72 8.10
CA LYS A 88 9.44 -12.12 8.09
C LYS A 88 7.91 -12.22 8.17
N GLY A 89 7.35 -13.00 7.27
CA GLY A 89 5.92 -13.25 7.20
C GLY A 89 5.07 -12.16 6.55
N LEU A 90 5.65 -11.12 5.93
CA LEU A 90 4.86 -10.14 5.14
C LEU A 90 4.53 -10.63 3.74
N LEU A 91 5.41 -11.45 3.16
CA LEU A 91 5.29 -11.95 1.80
C LEU A 91 4.79 -13.41 1.80
N PRO A 92 3.95 -13.80 0.83
CA PRO A 92 3.53 -15.19 0.66
C PRO A 92 4.72 -16.13 0.50
N SER A 93 4.56 -17.39 0.91
CA SER A 93 5.64 -18.40 0.84
C SER A 93 6.16 -18.68 -0.57
N TRP A 94 5.33 -18.44 -1.60
CA TRP A 94 5.71 -18.57 -3.00
C TRP A 94 6.55 -17.38 -3.51
N PHE A 95 6.60 -16.26 -2.78
CA PHE A 95 7.38 -15.09 -3.19
C PHE A 95 8.86 -15.35 -2.91
N THR A 96 9.58 -15.81 -3.93
CA THR A 96 11.01 -16.15 -3.82
C THR A 96 11.91 -15.01 -4.31
N LYS A 97 13.25 -15.20 -4.22
CA LYS A 97 14.22 -14.29 -4.84
C LYS A 97 13.98 -14.07 -6.34
N ALA A 98 13.50 -15.10 -7.07
CA ALA A 98 13.18 -14.97 -8.48
C ALA A 98 12.00 -14.01 -8.71
N LYS A 99 11.01 -14.03 -7.80
CA LYS A 99 9.83 -13.16 -7.85
C LYS A 99 10.15 -11.68 -7.68
N ILE A 100 11.29 -11.32 -7.09
CA ILE A 100 11.78 -9.92 -7.12
C ILE A 100 11.98 -9.47 -8.57
N ASN A 101 12.66 -10.27 -9.41
CA ASN A 101 12.91 -9.88 -10.79
C ASN A 101 11.65 -9.94 -11.65
N GLU A 102 10.76 -10.90 -11.38
CA GLU A 102 9.47 -11.00 -12.08
C GLU A 102 8.55 -9.82 -11.75
N CYS A 103 8.48 -9.40 -10.49
CA CYS A 103 7.75 -8.22 -10.05
C CYS A 103 8.33 -6.93 -10.66
N MET A 104 9.66 -6.81 -10.72
CA MET A 104 10.33 -5.72 -11.44
C MET A 104 9.97 -5.67 -12.94
N ALA A 105 9.93 -6.83 -13.60
CA ALA A 105 9.55 -6.94 -15.01
C ALA A 105 8.07 -6.62 -15.22
N PHE A 106 7.20 -7.07 -14.31
CA PHE A 106 5.78 -6.70 -14.28
C PHE A 106 5.60 -5.19 -14.18
N ALA A 107 6.27 -4.54 -13.22
CA ALA A 107 6.21 -3.10 -13.07
C ALA A 107 6.70 -2.37 -14.34
N ARG A 108 7.79 -2.82 -14.97
CA ARG A 108 8.29 -2.21 -16.21
C ARG A 108 7.30 -2.31 -17.39
N ARG A 109 6.57 -3.42 -17.50
CA ARG A 109 5.71 -3.71 -18.68
C ARG A 109 4.27 -3.25 -18.53
N THR A 110 3.85 -2.88 -17.32
CA THR A 110 2.47 -2.52 -17.02
C THR A 110 2.38 -0.99 -16.82
N PRO A 111 1.90 -0.20 -17.79
CA PRO A 111 1.91 1.26 -17.69
C PRO A 111 1.17 1.80 -16.46
N SER A 112 0.03 1.22 -16.11
CA SER A 112 -0.72 1.59 -14.90
C SER A 112 0.04 1.29 -13.62
N HIS A 113 1.02 0.36 -13.64
CA HIS A 113 1.85 -0.08 -12.53
C HIS A 113 3.35 0.16 -12.79
N HIS A 114 3.70 1.18 -13.59
CA HIS A 114 5.10 1.51 -13.82
C HIS A 114 5.77 2.13 -12.59
N TYR A 115 6.93 1.61 -12.15
CA TYR A 115 7.65 2.09 -10.96
C TYR A 115 8.17 3.56 -11.04
N ASN A 116 7.98 4.23 -12.18
CA ASN A 116 8.34 5.64 -12.38
C ASN A 116 7.13 6.58 -12.31
N THR A 117 5.95 6.09 -11.94
CA THR A 117 4.77 6.93 -11.74
C THR A 117 4.51 7.13 -10.25
N MET A 118 3.86 8.23 -9.90
CA MET A 118 3.50 8.58 -8.52
C MET A 118 2.01 8.91 -8.51
N PRO A 119 1.14 7.95 -8.14
CA PRO A 119 -0.30 8.11 -8.19
C PRO A 119 -0.76 8.98 -7.02
N GLU A 120 -1.77 9.79 -7.28
CA GLU A 120 -2.46 10.52 -6.23
C GLU A 120 -3.42 9.59 -5.46
N LYS A 121 -3.95 10.11 -4.35
CA LYS A 121 -4.95 9.39 -3.55
C LYS A 121 -6.17 9.02 -4.39
N SER A 122 -6.64 9.93 -5.23
CA SER A 122 -7.77 9.73 -6.16
C SER A 122 -7.51 8.56 -7.12
N ASP A 123 -6.31 8.45 -7.70
CA ASP A 123 -5.96 7.36 -8.61
C ASP A 123 -6.08 5.99 -7.93
N ILE A 124 -5.61 5.87 -6.68
CA ILE A 124 -5.73 4.64 -5.88
C ILE A 124 -7.21 4.33 -5.58
N LEU A 125 -8.00 5.35 -5.23
CA LEU A 125 -9.43 5.19 -4.96
C LEU A 125 -10.19 4.71 -6.19
N ASP A 126 -9.95 5.33 -7.34
CA ASP A 126 -10.61 5.00 -8.59
C ASP A 126 -10.18 3.63 -9.13
N TYR A 127 -8.93 3.24 -8.89
CA TYR A 127 -8.41 1.95 -9.32
C TYR A 127 -8.95 0.79 -8.47
N TYR A 128 -8.93 0.90 -7.13
CA TYR A 128 -9.32 -0.20 -6.23
C TYR A 128 -10.77 -0.15 -5.78
N GLY A 129 -11.47 0.99 -5.95
CA GLY A 129 -12.87 1.15 -5.57
C GLY A 129 -13.13 1.10 -4.06
N ASP A 130 -12.11 1.20 -3.22
CA ASP A 130 -12.24 1.14 -1.76
C ASP A 130 -11.59 2.36 -1.08
N PRO A 131 -12.35 3.16 -0.30
CA PRO A 131 -11.84 4.34 0.40
C PRO A 131 -10.71 4.07 1.39
N ARG A 132 -10.54 2.82 1.80
CA ARG A 132 -9.56 2.38 2.78
C ARG A 132 -8.27 1.89 2.14
N MET A 133 -8.24 1.66 0.83
CA MET A 133 -7.05 1.16 0.14
C MET A 133 -5.80 2.04 0.35
N PRO A 134 -5.87 3.39 0.25
CA PRO A 134 -4.72 4.25 0.55
C PRO A 134 -4.14 4.02 1.95
N MET A 135 -5.00 3.78 2.94
CA MET A 135 -4.59 3.49 4.31
C MET A 135 -3.96 2.10 4.44
N GLN A 136 -4.48 1.10 3.73
CA GLN A 136 -3.87 -0.24 3.69
C GLN A 136 -2.45 -0.19 3.10
N LEU A 137 -2.26 0.52 1.98
CA LEU A 137 -0.96 0.70 1.34
C LEU A 137 0.04 1.41 2.27
N ARG A 138 -0.39 2.45 2.98
CA ARG A 138 0.45 3.15 3.98
C ARG A 138 0.92 2.24 5.10
N MET A 139 -0.01 1.52 5.70
CA MET A 139 0.28 0.58 6.79
C MET A 139 1.22 -0.53 6.34
N PHE A 140 1.02 -1.08 5.14
CA PHE A 140 1.93 -2.09 4.60
C PHE A 140 3.31 -1.49 4.26
N ALA A 141 3.37 -0.27 3.72
CA ALA A 141 4.63 0.43 3.47
C ALA A 141 5.43 0.64 4.77
N GLU A 142 4.74 1.02 5.86
CA GLU A 142 5.34 1.16 7.18
C GLU A 142 5.90 -0.16 7.71
N GLN A 143 5.16 -1.27 7.54
CA GLN A 143 5.67 -2.60 7.91
C GLN A 143 6.93 -2.98 7.14
N VAL A 144 7.03 -2.62 5.86
CA VAL A 144 8.21 -2.93 5.03
C VAL A 144 9.39 -2.04 5.39
N LEU A 145 9.16 -0.73 5.55
CA LEU A 145 10.20 0.29 5.67
C LEU A 145 10.59 0.61 7.12
N HIS A 146 9.80 0.17 8.10
CA HIS A 146 9.97 0.47 9.53
C HIS A 146 10.02 1.98 9.83
N ARG A 147 9.36 2.78 8.97
CA ARG A 147 9.31 4.25 9.07
C ARG A 147 7.92 4.75 8.71
N SER A 148 7.30 5.49 9.63
CA SER A 148 6.08 6.27 9.34
C SER A 148 6.41 7.53 8.54
N PRO A 149 5.56 7.92 7.57
CA PRO A 149 5.71 9.21 6.91
C PRO A 149 5.31 10.39 7.83
N TYR A 150 4.62 10.12 8.96
CA TYR A 150 4.13 11.14 9.89
C TYR A 150 4.95 11.24 11.19
N GLY A 151 6.03 10.48 11.33
CA GLY A 151 6.86 10.45 12.55
C GLY A 151 6.29 9.59 13.70
N GLU A 152 4.97 9.41 13.77
CA GLU A 152 4.29 8.50 14.71
C GLU A 152 3.90 7.17 14.03
N SER A 153 4.03 6.04 14.73
CA SER A 153 3.69 4.71 14.18
C SER A 153 2.18 4.59 13.87
N GLY A 154 1.83 4.07 12.69
CA GLY A 154 0.45 3.78 12.30
C GLY A 154 -0.19 2.60 13.07
N ASP A 155 0.55 1.93 13.97
CA ASP A 155 0.08 0.73 14.69
C ASP A 155 -1.22 0.96 15.47
N ALA A 156 -1.37 2.11 16.14
CA ALA A 156 -2.57 2.41 16.91
C ALA A 156 -3.80 2.54 15.99
N MET A 157 -3.64 3.19 14.85
CA MET A 157 -4.69 3.32 13.83
C MET A 157 -5.01 1.97 13.19
N MET A 158 -4.00 1.13 12.95
CA MET A 158 -4.17 -0.23 12.42
C MET A 158 -4.96 -1.10 13.41
N ALA A 159 -4.59 -1.08 14.69
CA ALA A 159 -5.27 -1.83 15.74
C ALA A 159 -6.72 -1.35 15.93
N PHE A 160 -6.96 -0.05 15.85
CA PHE A 160 -8.29 0.53 15.90
C PHE A 160 -9.16 0.04 14.73
N GLN A 161 -8.64 0.06 13.50
CA GLN A 161 -9.39 -0.42 12.33
C GLN A 161 -9.62 -1.93 12.37
N ALA A 162 -8.64 -2.72 12.81
CA ALA A 162 -8.81 -4.16 13.00
C ALA A 162 -9.83 -4.49 14.10
N LYS A 163 -10.01 -3.60 15.08
CA LYS A 163 -11.09 -3.72 16.07
C LYS A 163 -12.45 -3.40 15.43
N LEU A 164 -12.54 -2.34 14.63
CA LEU A 164 -13.76 -2.02 13.88
C LEU A 164 -14.20 -3.14 12.94
N GLU A 165 -13.27 -3.80 12.25
CA GLU A 165 -13.59 -4.97 11.40
C GLU A 165 -14.09 -6.21 12.16
N ARG A 166 -13.75 -6.31 13.45
CA ARG A 166 -14.24 -7.39 14.34
C ARG A 166 -15.62 -7.06 14.89
N GLU A 167 -15.87 -5.79 15.21
CA GLU A 167 -17.11 -5.33 15.83
C GLU A 167 -18.20 -4.97 14.81
N TYR A 168 -17.82 -4.59 13.58
CA TYR A 168 -18.75 -4.16 12.54
C TYR A 168 -18.55 -4.94 11.24
N SER A 169 -19.62 -5.62 10.82
CA SER A 169 -19.73 -6.26 9.51
C SER A 169 -20.13 -5.20 8.44
N PRO A 170 -19.56 -5.24 7.23
CA PRO A 170 -19.82 -4.23 6.20
C PRO A 170 -21.27 -4.34 5.71
N GLY A 171 -22.03 -3.26 5.90
CA GLY A 171 -23.47 -3.20 5.64
C GLY A 171 -24.18 -2.11 6.45
N SER A 172 -23.58 -1.66 7.56
CA SER A 172 -23.99 -0.42 8.21
C SER A 172 -23.22 0.74 7.58
N GLY A 173 -23.90 1.61 6.84
CA GLY A 173 -23.33 2.79 6.16
C GLY A 173 -22.75 3.88 7.08
N LYS A 174 -22.14 3.50 8.21
CA LYS A 174 -21.61 4.39 9.25
C LYS A 174 -20.08 4.51 9.23
N VAL A 175 -19.36 3.67 8.46
CA VAL A 175 -17.88 3.69 8.43
C VAL A 175 -17.33 4.79 7.50
N ALA A 176 -18.08 5.18 6.47
CA ALA A 176 -17.66 6.19 5.50
C ALA A 176 -17.56 7.61 6.09
N SER A 177 -18.31 7.92 7.17
CA SER A 177 -18.33 9.27 7.75
C SER A 177 -17.13 9.59 8.64
N MET A 178 -16.37 8.60 9.13
CA MET A 178 -15.18 8.82 9.97
C MET A 178 -13.88 8.94 9.17
N LEU A 179 -13.80 8.36 7.96
CA LEU A 179 -12.60 8.39 7.12
C LEU A 179 -12.41 9.72 6.36
N ASN A 180 -13.43 10.57 6.32
CA ASN A 180 -13.38 11.90 5.72
C ASN A 180 -12.89 12.99 6.69
N MET A 181 -12.49 12.62 7.91
CA MET A 181 -12.11 13.58 8.95
C MET A 181 -10.63 14.01 8.89
N ASP A 182 -9.99 13.90 7.73
CA ASP A 182 -8.56 14.26 7.54
C ASP A 182 -8.37 15.36 6.48
N THR A 183 -9.38 16.19 6.22
CA THR A 183 -9.26 17.27 5.21
C THR A 183 -9.84 18.62 5.64
N SER A 184 -10.09 18.83 6.94
CA SER A 184 -10.55 20.14 7.41
C SER A 184 -10.05 20.48 8.80
N GLN A 185 -8.73 20.60 8.96
CA GLN A 185 -8.15 21.43 10.02
C GLN A 185 -6.73 21.90 9.66
N SER A 186 -6.64 22.77 8.65
CA SER A 186 -5.56 23.74 8.52
C SER A 186 -5.97 24.80 7.49
N ARG A 187 -6.91 25.66 7.90
CA ARG A 187 -7.11 27.02 7.37
C ARG A 187 -8.03 27.74 8.34
N GLY A 188 -7.42 28.45 9.29
CA GLY A 188 -8.11 29.31 10.25
C GLY A 188 -7.12 29.90 11.23
N GLY A 189 -6.73 31.15 10.98
CA GLY A 189 -5.79 31.95 11.80
C GLY A 189 -4.97 32.87 10.92
#